data_AF-A0A9W4K2C0-F1
#
_entry.id   AF-A0A9W4K2C0-F1
#
_cell.length_a   1.000
_cell.length_b   1.000
_cell.length_c   1.000
_cell.angle_alpha   90.00
_cell.angle_beta   90.00
_cell.angle_gamma   90.00
#
_symmetry.space_group_name_H-M   'P 1'
#
loop_
_entity.id
_entity.type
_entity.pdbx_description
1 polymer ?
#
loop_
_entity_poly.entity_id
_entity_poly.type
_entity_poly.pdbx_seq_one_letter_code
_entity_poly.pdbx_strand_id
1 'polypeptide(L)'
;MIEEMQSIKLLQPGPIGGGPYRGWFFTDYSAGPFEDTAEIEAWFNHKLDMCNKVRQAPEDTPPFHLTKFVVTHQDISPRNLVLDQYVRVWLIDWAYSGAYPPAFESAALSIQPSFTDFNEMVSSLIPRYPEEEVQLDSIAYGLTTAALA
;
A
#
# COMPACT_ATOMS: atom_id res chain seq x y z
N MET A 1 9.76 -12.90 -7.40
CA MET A 1 9.93 -11.41 -7.40
C MET A 1 9.25 -10.79 -6.19
N ILE A 2 7.92 -10.88 -6.03
CA ILE A 2 7.23 -10.36 -4.83
C ILE A 2 7.76 -11.01 -3.56
N GLU A 3 7.89 -12.35 -3.55
CA GLU A 3 8.48 -13.07 -2.41
C GLU A 3 9.91 -12.62 -2.08
N GLU A 4 10.72 -12.36 -3.11
CA GLU A 4 12.10 -11.86 -2.94
C GLU A 4 12.10 -10.45 -2.32
N MET A 5 11.25 -9.54 -2.81
CA MET A 5 11.09 -8.21 -2.20
C MET A 5 10.66 -8.34 -0.73
N GLN A 6 9.65 -9.16 -0.47
CA GLN A 6 9.08 -9.33 0.87
C GLN A 6 9.99 -10.12 1.83
N SER A 7 11.03 -10.79 1.31
CA SER A 7 12.07 -11.42 2.12
C SER A 7 12.98 -10.39 2.83
N ILE A 8 13.07 -9.18 2.27
CA ILE A 8 13.87 -8.08 2.82
C ILE A 8 13.06 -7.39 3.91
N LYS A 9 13.50 -7.55 5.16
CA LYS A 9 12.89 -6.92 6.34
C LYS A 9 13.57 -5.59 6.65
N LEU A 10 12.76 -4.58 6.94
CA LEU A 10 13.22 -3.23 7.27
C LEU A 10 12.77 -2.86 8.68
N LEU A 11 13.52 -1.98 9.33
CA LEU A 11 13.26 -1.58 10.72
C LEU A 11 12.24 -0.45 10.84
N GLN A 12 12.15 0.40 9.83
CA GLN A 12 11.34 1.61 9.83
C GLN A 12 10.44 1.66 8.59
N PRO A 13 9.19 2.16 8.71
CA PRO A 13 8.29 2.29 7.58
C PRO A 13 8.64 3.47 6.67
N GLY A 14 8.15 3.41 5.44
CA GLY A 14 8.14 4.54 4.52
C GLY A 14 9.00 4.39 3.27
N PRO A 15 9.12 5.45 2.46
CA PRO A 15 9.80 5.40 1.18
C PRO A 15 11.30 5.10 1.35
N ILE A 16 11.81 4.18 0.54
CA ILE A 16 13.23 3.80 0.57
C ILE A 16 14.04 4.97 0.00
N GLY A 17 14.99 5.48 0.79
CA GLY A 17 15.76 6.67 0.45
C GLY A 17 15.11 7.99 0.89
N GLY A 18 13.96 7.92 1.58
CA GLY A 18 13.23 9.08 2.08
C GLY A 18 12.34 9.75 1.03
N GLY A 19 11.86 10.96 1.35
CA GLY A 19 10.94 11.71 0.50
C GLY A 19 9.46 11.55 0.92
N PRO A 20 8.53 12.03 0.07
CA PRO A 20 7.11 12.01 0.36
C PRO A 20 6.53 10.59 0.31
N TYR A 21 5.56 10.31 1.18
CA TYR A 21 4.80 9.05 1.16
C TYR A 21 3.77 9.14 0.03
N ARG A 22 3.85 8.22 -0.92
CA ARG A 22 3.04 8.20 -2.15
C ARG A 22 2.51 6.81 -2.42
N GLY A 23 1.42 6.75 -3.17
CA GLY A 23 0.78 5.51 -3.60
C GLY A 23 -0.68 5.45 -3.19
N TRP A 24 -1.30 4.30 -3.43
CA TRP A 24 -2.74 4.12 -3.29
C TRP A 24 -3.29 4.35 -1.88
N PHE A 25 -2.45 4.16 -0.87
CA PHE A 25 -2.82 4.31 0.55
C PHE A 25 -2.36 5.64 1.15
N PHE A 26 -2.07 6.61 0.28
CA PHE A 26 -1.75 7.99 0.62
C PHE A 26 -2.57 8.93 -0.25
N THR A 27 -2.63 10.21 0.12
CA THR A 27 -3.35 11.19 -0.70
C THR A 27 -2.57 11.54 -1.97
N ASP A 28 -3.25 12.11 -2.97
CA ASP A 28 -2.59 12.69 -4.16
C ASP A 28 -1.62 13.84 -3.80
N TYR A 29 -1.80 14.45 -2.63
CA TYR A 29 -0.91 15.47 -2.06
C TYR A 29 0.28 14.87 -1.29
N SER A 30 0.47 13.55 -1.38
CA SER A 30 1.40 12.77 -0.57
C SER A 30 1.03 12.77 0.93
N ALA A 31 1.88 12.16 1.75
CA ALA A 31 1.84 12.27 3.21
C ALA A 31 3.26 12.34 3.80
N GLY A 32 3.33 12.48 5.12
CA GLY A 32 4.58 12.62 5.86
C GLY A 32 5.30 13.97 5.63
N PRO A 33 6.60 14.05 5.94
CA PRO A 33 7.44 12.97 6.50
C PRO A 33 6.91 12.50 7.86
N PHE A 34 7.10 11.21 8.14
CA PHE A 34 6.84 10.62 9.47
C PHE A 34 8.19 10.25 10.09
N GLU A 35 8.37 10.56 11.37
CA GLU A 35 9.61 10.26 12.10
C GLU A 35 9.72 8.77 12.45
N ASP A 36 8.59 8.13 12.74
CA ASP A 36 8.53 6.74 13.18
C ASP A 36 7.20 6.04 12.81
N THR A 37 7.08 4.78 13.23
CA THR A 37 5.87 3.98 13.06
C THR A 37 4.63 4.59 13.73
N ALA A 38 4.79 5.25 14.88
CA ALA A 38 3.65 5.79 15.62
C ALA A 38 3.02 6.97 14.88
N GLU A 39 3.82 7.80 14.21
CA GLU A 39 3.30 8.93 13.42
C GLU A 39 2.51 8.46 12.18
N ILE A 40 3.00 7.43 11.46
CA ILE A 40 2.24 6.87 10.34
C ILE A 40 0.96 6.17 10.82
N GLU A 41 1.02 5.42 11.92
CA GLU A 41 -0.18 4.82 12.54
C GLU A 41 -1.19 5.91 12.94
N ALA A 42 -0.74 6.99 13.58
CA ALA A 42 -1.60 8.10 13.97
C ALA A 42 -2.26 8.76 12.75
N TRP A 43 -1.53 8.92 11.64
CA TRP A 43 -2.07 9.48 10.41
C TRP A 43 -3.13 8.56 9.76
N PHE A 44 -2.87 7.25 9.67
CA PHE A 44 -3.84 6.27 9.17
C PHE A 44 -5.10 6.22 10.05
N ASN A 45 -4.91 6.19 11.38
CA ASN A 45 -6.01 6.17 12.34
C ASN A 45 -6.82 7.47 12.32
N HIS A 46 -6.19 8.61 12.08
CA HIS A 46 -6.91 9.87 11.86
C HIS A 46 -7.82 9.79 10.63
N LYS A 47 -7.33 9.21 9.51
CA LYS A 47 -8.15 9.00 8.31
C LYS A 47 -9.29 8.00 8.55
N LEU A 48 -9.06 6.96 9.34
CA LEU A 48 -10.11 6.02 9.77
C LEU A 48 -11.19 6.73 10.60
N ASP A 49 -10.79 7.51 11.61
CA ASP A 49 -11.72 8.26 12.46
C ASP A 49 -12.60 9.21 11.66
N MET A 50 -12.03 9.87 10.66
CA MET A 50 -12.79 10.71 9.74
C MET A 50 -13.81 9.91 8.94
N CYS A 51 -13.40 8.78 8.35
CA CYS A 51 -14.29 7.92 7.57
C CYS A 51 -15.42 7.37 8.44
N ASN A 52 -15.14 6.98 9.68
CA ASN A 52 -16.13 6.56 10.67
C ASN A 52 -17.18 7.67 10.94
N LYS A 53 -16.76 8.93 11.14
CA LYS A 53 -17.68 10.06 11.40
C LYS A 53 -18.67 10.29 10.26
N VAL A 54 -18.29 9.98 9.02
CA VAL A 54 -19.14 10.14 7.84
C VAL A 54 -19.73 8.81 7.33
N ARG A 55 -19.60 7.72 8.09
CA ARG A 55 -20.09 6.37 7.74
C ARG A 55 -19.56 5.87 6.39
N GLN A 56 -18.28 6.15 6.11
CA GLN A 56 -17.55 5.68 4.93
C GLN A 56 -16.54 4.56 5.25
N ALA A 57 -16.57 4.05 6.48
CA ALA A 57 -15.82 2.89 6.93
C ALA A 57 -16.77 1.90 7.63
N PRO A 58 -16.49 0.58 7.61
CA PRO A 58 -17.20 -0.39 8.45
C PRO A 58 -17.09 -0.04 9.94
N GLU A 59 -18.19 -0.15 10.70
CA GLU A 59 -18.25 0.30 12.11
C GLU A 59 -17.23 -0.42 13.02
N ASP A 60 -16.89 -1.67 12.70
CA ASP A 60 -16.00 -2.53 13.49
C ASP A 60 -14.54 -2.55 12.97
N THR A 61 -14.17 -1.65 12.05
CA THR A 61 -12.79 -1.61 11.55
C THR A 61 -11.82 -1.23 12.69
N PRO A 62 -10.85 -2.08 13.04
CA PRO A 62 -9.91 -1.79 14.12
C PRO A 62 -8.95 -0.65 13.75
N PRO A 63 -8.32 0.00 14.73
CA PRO A 63 -7.23 0.95 14.45
C PRO A 63 -6.03 0.22 13.81
N PHE A 64 -5.31 0.94 12.97
CA PHE A 64 -4.06 0.50 12.36
C PHE A 64 -2.99 0.30 13.41
N HIS A 65 -2.34 -0.87 13.35
CA HIS A 65 -1.14 -1.19 14.10
C HIS A 65 -0.13 -1.90 13.18
N LEU A 66 0.92 -1.19 12.77
CA LEU A 66 1.87 -1.63 11.75
C LEU A 66 3.09 -2.28 12.42
N THR A 67 3.22 -3.60 12.31
CA THR A 67 4.20 -4.38 13.10
C THR A 67 5.35 -4.98 12.29
N LYS A 68 5.21 -5.07 10.98
CA LYS A 68 6.19 -5.70 10.08
C LYS A 68 6.37 -4.86 8.84
N PHE A 69 7.62 -4.56 8.48
CA PHE A 69 7.95 -3.80 7.29
C PHE A 69 8.81 -4.62 6.35
N VAL A 70 8.35 -4.73 5.11
CA VAL A 70 9.05 -5.38 4.01
C VAL A 70 9.05 -4.46 2.80
N VAL A 71 9.87 -4.77 1.79
CA VAL A 71 9.80 -4.04 0.52
C VAL A 71 8.49 -4.40 -0.18
N THR A 72 7.64 -3.39 -0.43
CA THR A 72 6.47 -3.49 -1.31
C THR A 72 6.60 -2.51 -2.47
N HIS A 73 6.06 -2.86 -3.63
CA HIS A 73 6.07 -2.05 -4.85
C HIS A 73 4.78 -1.24 -5.01
N GLN A 74 3.63 -1.84 -4.71
CA GLN A 74 2.28 -1.25 -4.75
C GLN A 74 1.78 -0.78 -6.12
N ASP A 75 2.58 -0.93 -7.18
CA ASP A 75 2.13 -0.72 -8.56
C ASP A 75 2.57 -1.87 -9.50
N ILE A 76 2.41 -3.12 -9.05
CA ILE A 76 2.75 -4.29 -9.88
C ILE A 76 1.69 -4.41 -10.96
N SER A 77 2.09 -4.08 -12.18
CA SER A 77 1.23 -4.09 -13.35
C SER A 77 2.03 -4.41 -14.61
N PRO A 78 1.40 -4.92 -15.69
CA PRO A 78 2.11 -5.25 -16.92
C PRO A 78 2.90 -4.07 -17.52
N ARG A 79 2.47 -2.82 -17.30
CA ARG A 79 3.19 -1.62 -17.75
C ARG A 79 4.54 -1.41 -17.07
N ASN A 80 4.71 -1.97 -15.87
CA ASN A 80 5.91 -1.84 -15.06
C ASN A 80 6.82 -3.08 -15.16
N LEU A 81 6.51 -4.02 -16.06
CA LEU A 81 7.31 -5.21 -16.33
C LEU A 81 7.99 -5.08 -17.69
N VAL A 82 9.31 -5.08 -17.70
CA VAL A 82 10.13 -5.01 -18.92
C VAL A 82 10.85 -6.33 -19.13
N LEU A 83 10.80 -6.86 -20.35
CA LEU A 83 11.58 -8.02 -20.74
C LEU A 83 12.88 -7.56 -21.41
N ASP A 84 14.01 -8.14 -21.01
CA ASP A 84 15.26 -7.96 -21.74
C ASP A 84 15.43 -8.98 -22.89
N GLN A 85 16.53 -8.86 -23.64
CA GLN A 85 16.87 -9.75 -24.76
C GLN A 85 17.03 -11.23 -24.36
N TYR A 86 17.13 -11.53 -23.07
CA TYR A 86 17.24 -12.87 -22.52
C TYR A 86 15.93 -13.33 -21.84
N VAL A 87 14.83 -12.61 -22.05
CA VAL A 87 13.51 -12.91 -21.48
C VAL A 87 13.51 -12.87 -19.95
N ARG A 88 14.41 -12.08 -19.35
CA ARG A 88 14.36 -11.80 -17.91
C ARG A 88 13.40 -10.65 -17.65
N VAL A 89 12.56 -10.81 -16.63
CA VAL A 89 11.59 -9.80 -16.20
C VAL A 89 12.28 -8.80 -15.26
N TRP A 90 12.14 -7.52 -15.58
CA TRP A 90 12.58 -6.39 -14.78
C TRP A 90 11.37 -5.61 -14.29
N LEU A 91 11.32 -5.31 -12.99
CA LEU A 91 10.31 -4.45 -12.39
C LEU A 91 10.83 -3.02 -12.31
N ILE A 92 10.07 -2.09 -12.86
CA ILE A 92 10.39 -0.65 -12.89
C ILE A 92 9.28 0.16 -12.19
N ASP A 93 9.47 1.47 -12.11
CA ASP A 93 8.53 2.44 -11.53
C ASP A 93 8.24 2.22 -10.03
N TRP A 94 9.28 2.43 -9.24
CA TRP A 94 9.29 2.24 -7.79
C TRP A 94 8.72 3.44 -7.02
N ALA A 95 7.99 4.35 -7.66
CA ALA A 95 7.56 5.61 -7.05
C ALA A 95 6.62 5.43 -5.85
N TYR A 96 5.86 4.34 -5.80
CA TYR A 96 4.95 3.98 -4.69
C TYR A 96 5.56 2.95 -3.74
N SER A 97 6.81 2.55 -3.99
CA SER A 97 7.47 1.53 -3.20
C SER A 97 7.92 2.04 -1.85
N GLY A 98 8.08 1.12 -0.90
CA GLY A 98 8.66 1.44 0.38
C GLY A 98 8.65 0.27 1.36
N ALA A 99 9.00 0.58 2.60
CA ALA A 99 8.92 -0.31 3.74
C ALA A 99 7.51 -0.26 4.32
N TYR A 100 6.67 -1.23 4.00
CA TYR A 100 5.27 -1.28 4.46
C TYR A 100 4.88 -2.71 4.85
N PRO A 101 3.77 -2.92 5.57
CA PRO A 101 3.24 -4.26 5.80
C PRO A 101 3.02 -5.03 4.48
N PRO A 102 3.25 -6.35 4.45
CA PRO A 102 3.05 -7.16 3.24
C PRO A 102 1.66 -7.01 2.60
N ALA A 103 0.64 -6.77 3.43
CA ALA A 103 -0.74 -6.54 3.01
C ALA A 103 -0.90 -5.37 2.02
N PHE A 104 -0.02 -4.37 2.05
CA PHE A 104 -0.09 -3.24 1.12
C PHE A 104 0.07 -3.69 -0.34
N GLU A 105 0.82 -4.76 -0.60
CA GLU A 105 0.99 -5.29 -1.97
C GLU A 105 -0.30 -5.93 -2.49
N SER A 106 -0.93 -6.80 -1.70
CA SER A 106 -2.17 -7.47 -2.09
C SER A 106 -3.36 -6.51 -2.11
N ALA A 107 -3.40 -5.53 -1.20
CA ALA A 107 -4.38 -4.46 -1.21
C ALA A 107 -4.25 -3.60 -2.46
N ALA A 108 -3.03 -3.18 -2.85
CA ALA A 108 -2.82 -2.36 -4.05
C ALA A 108 -3.30 -3.08 -5.32
N LEU A 109 -3.00 -4.37 -5.47
CA LEU A 109 -3.52 -5.19 -6.58
C LEU A 109 -5.05 -5.24 -6.62
N SER A 110 -5.71 -5.19 -5.46
CA SER A 110 -7.17 -5.32 -5.35
C SER A 110 -7.93 -4.05 -5.73
N ILE A 111 -7.32 -2.89 -5.50
CA ILE A 111 -7.94 -1.59 -5.80
C ILE A 111 -7.47 -0.99 -7.13
N GLN A 112 -6.42 -1.55 -7.73
CA GLN A 112 -5.92 -1.10 -9.02
C GLN A 112 -6.97 -1.31 -10.12
N PRO A 113 -7.45 -0.25 -10.79
CA PRO A 113 -8.59 -0.34 -11.72
C PRO A 113 -8.22 -0.93 -13.09
N SER A 114 -6.93 -1.04 -13.39
CA SER A 114 -6.40 -1.53 -14.66
C SER A 114 -5.81 -2.92 -14.52
N PHE A 115 -5.87 -3.69 -15.61
CA PHE A 115 -5.29 -5.03 -15.72
C PHE A 115 -5.89 -6.05 -14.74
N THR A 116 -7.22 -6.05 -14.58
CA THR A 116 -7.96 -6.90 -13.62
C THR A 116 -7.56 -8.38 -13.71
N ASP A 117 -7.52 -8.96 -14.91
CA ASP A 117 -7.15 -10.37 -15.10
C ASP A 117 -5.72 -10.66 -14.60
N PHE A 118 -4.80 -9.72 -14.81
CA PHE A 118 -3.43 -9.83 -14.31
C PHE A 118 -3.39 -9.66 -12.78
N ASN A 119 -4.14 -8.70 -12.24
CA ASN A 119 -4.18 -8.45 -10.79
C ASN A 119 -4.76 -9.68 -10.06
N GLU A 120 -5.82 -10.28 -10.59
CA GLU A 120 -6.43 -11.52 -10.08
C GLU A 120 -5.43 -12.69 -10.15
N MET A 121 -4.76 -12.86 -11.28
CA MET A 121 -3.72 -13.88 -11.45
C MET A 121 -2.59 -13.71 -10.42
N VAL A 122 -2.01 -12.52 -10.29
CA VAL A 122 -0.93 -12.27 -9.32
C VAL A 122 -1.45 -12.44 -7.89
N SER A 123 -2.65 -11.96 -7.60
CA SER A 123 -3.29 -12.10 -6.28
C SER A 123 -3.47 -13.56 -5.87
N SER A 124 -3.75 -14.46 -6.81
CA SER A 124 -3.85 -15.90 -6.56
C SER A 124 -2.51 -16.57 -6.22
N LEU A 125 -1.39 -15.90 -6.51
CA LEU A 125 -0.02 -16.42 -6.35
C LEU A 125 0.70 -15.87 -5.13
N ILE A 126 0.12 -14.88 -4.43
CA ILE A 126 0.73 -14.23 -3.27
C ILE A 126 -0.13 -14.43 -2.01
N PRO A 127 0.45 -14.32 -0.81
CA PRO A 127 -0.33 -14.26 0.43
C PRO A 127 -1.33 -13.11 0.39
N ARG A 128 -2.55 -13.38 0.86
CA ARG A 128 -3.64 -12.41 1.01
C ARG A 128 -3.84 -12.07 2.48
N TYR A 129 -4.28 -10.85 2.72
CA TYR A 129 -4.42 -10.25 4.05
C TYR A 129 -5.80 -9.60 4.14
N PRO A 130 -6.90 -10.37 4.12
CA PRO A 130 -8.24 -9.82 3.89
C PRO A 130 -8.66 -8.81 4.97
N GLU A 131 -8.23 -8.99 6.22
CA GLU A 131 -8.53 -8.04 7.30
C GLU A 131 -7.81 -6.71 7.07
N GLU A 132 -6.51 -6.74 6.79
CA GLU A 132 -5.71 -5.55 6.52
C GLU A 132 -6.09 -4.89 5.18
N GLU A 133 -6.50 -5.65 4.18
CA GLU A 133 -7.01 -5.15 2.90
C GLU A 133 -8.31 -4.36 3.09
N VAL A 134 -9.27 -4.90 3.86
CA VAL A 134 -10.49 -4.19 4.25
C VAL A 134 -10.17 -2.96 5.09
N GLN A 135 -9.20 -3.08 6.01
CA GLN A 135 -8.75 -1.94 6.82
C GLN A 135 -8.18 -0.82 5.95
N LEU A 136 -7.34 -1.13 4.95
CA LEU A 136 -6.80 -0.16 4.00
C LEU A 136 -7.89 0.46 3.11
N ASP A 137 -8.87 -0.31 2.68
CA ASP A 137 -10.01 0.20 1.90
C ASP A 137 -10.91 1.14 2.74
N SER A 138 -11.03 0.88 4.05
CA SER A 138 -11.87 1.68 4.95
C SER A 138 -11.47 3.16 5.04
N ILE A 139 -10.22 3.49 4.69
CA ILE A 139 -9.74 4.88 4.68
C ILE A 139 -9.79 5.53 3.30
N ALA A 140 -10.22 4.81 2.25
CA ALA A 140 -10.18 5.30 0.86
C ALA A 140 -10.91 6.64 0.67
N TYR A 141 -12.04 6.84 1.35
CA TYR A 141 -12.76 8.13 1.34
C TYR A 141 -11.91 9.27 1.91
N GLY A 142 -11.23 9.03 3.03
CA GLY A 142 -10.32 9.97 3.70
C GLY A 142 -9.06 10.28 2.90
N LEU A 143 -8.64 9.37 2.03
CA LEU A 143 -7.49 9.54 1.15
C LEU A 143 -7.81 10.34 -0.12
N THR A 144 -9.02 10.15 -0.66
CA THR A 144 -9.42 10.69 -1.97
C THR A 144 -10.33 11.91 -1.86
N THR A 145 -11.47 11.77 -1.19
CA THR A 145 -12.53 12.78 -1.16
C THR A 145 -12.34 13.77 -0.02
N ALA A 146 -11.96 13.28 1.16
CA ALA A 146 -11.68 14.08 2.35
C ALA A 146 -10.16 14.22 2.61
N ALA A 147 -9.36 14.28 1.53
CA ALA A 147 -7.89 14.29 1.59
C ALA A 147 -7.32 15.40 2.51
N LEU A 148 -7.93 16.58 2.47
CA LEU A 148 -7.46 17.79 3.18
C LEU A 148 -8.18 18.06 4.51
N ALA A 149 -9.15 17.23 4.88
CA ALA A 149 -9.87 17.36 6.13
C ALA A 149 -9.16 16.60 7.27
#